data_AF-A0A817LPS9-F1
#
_entry.id   AF-A0A817LPS9-F1
#
_cell.length_a   1.000
_cell.length_b   1.000
_cell.length_c   1.000
_cell.angle_alpha   90.00
_cell.angle_beta   90.00
_cell.angle_gamma   90.00
#
_symmetry.space_group_name_H-M   'P 1'
#
loop_
_entity.id
_entity.type
_entity.pdbx_description
1 polymer ?
#
loop_
_entity_poly.entity_id
_entity_poly.type
_entity_poly.pdbx_seq_one_letter_code
_entity_poly.pdbx_strand_id
1 'polypeptide(L)'
;MAFNKDGNKVIREDKEFVDHVKVLRDSEIRGVSKMAHGIMWKIEGEEKFKQKEEEKARKREEDKNEKNECKAATIQLAASPQCAEIAPPQYDMMISYCWAQQPLCHRINDRLEKDGYKVWLDRDEMRGSIIESMAEAVENSKFVLLCMSSNYKKSINCKAEAEYAFSRHSKIIPLIVEPNYKADGWLGFMAGSKIYVDFADKEDEEFDKAYKLLIEELKRNGLIETLGNSENKTDQTNGATGSKPEEPTKPIEPTKPKEPTQPEEPEKPIVSTKEYLNFPEASMWSNQHVLEFLTDKKLDQLIPICEAMDGETLIEFYQSCARMPDIMYGLFNNSKEQPTISINTLFSFLAKLKKYLPPKPERKVYFQYNFVYPPSNKAETEITSGKKKP
;
A
#
# COMPACT_ATOMS: atom_id res chain seq x y z
N MET A 1 16.90 10.87 -25.45
CA MET A 1 16.27 11.17 -26.76
C MET A 1 15.05 10.28 -26.91
N ALA A 2 13.85 10.85 -26.84
CA ALA A 2 12.63 10.11 -27.12
C ALA A 2 12.49 9.98 -28.65
N PHE A 3 12.55 8.75 -29.15
CA PHE A 3 12.32 8.48 -30.56
C PHE A 3 10.82 8.63 -30.85
N ASN A 4 10.46 9.64 -31.63
CA ASN A 4 9.09 9.85 -32.09
C ASN A 4 8.72 8.79 -33.14
N LYS A 5 7.44 8.41 -33.26
CA LYS A 5 6.99 7.32 -34.16
C LYS A 5 7.43 7.52 -35.61
N ASP A 6 7.43 8.76 -36.09
CA ASP A 6 7.86 9.11 -37.44
C ASP A 6 9.37 8.94 -37.66
N GLY A 7 10.17 9.19 -36.61
CA GLY A 7 11.63 9.02 -36.66
C GLY A 7 12.06 7.55 -36.73
N ASN A 8 11.34 6.66 -36.05
CA ASN A 8 11.64 5.22 -36.10
C ASN A 8 11.43 4.62 -37.49
N LYS A 9 10.48 5.14 -38.27
CA LYS A 9 10.24 4.68 -39.63
C LYS A 9 11.37 5.08 -40.58
N VAL A 10 11.83 6.33 -40.49
CA VAL A 10 12.98 6.83 -41.26
C VAL A 10 14.25 6.04 -40.93
N ILE A 11 14.48 5.76 -39.64
CA ILE A 11 15.66 5.00 -39.18
C ILE A 11 15.62 3.53 -39.63
N ARG A 12 14.44 2.94 -39.79
CA ARG A 12 14.28 1.57 -40.33
C ARG A 12 14.61 1.48 -41.81
N GLU A 13 14.31 2.52 -42.58
CA GLU A 13 14.51 2.56 -44.02
C GLU A 13 15.97 2.86 -44.40
N ASP A 14 16.75 3.42 -43.48
CA ASP A 14 18.20 3.63 -43.60
C ASP A 14 18.98 2.32 -43.36
N LYS A 15 19.28 1.61 -44.46
CA LYS A 15 20.03 0.35 -44.44
C LYS A 15 21.43 0.49 -43.89
N GLU A 16 22.10 1.62 -44.14
CA GLU A 16 23.48 1.85 -43.72
C GLU A 16 23.55 2.01 -42.19
N PHE A 17 22.58 2.72 -41.62
CA PHE A 17 22.45 2.85 -40.17
C PHE A 17 22.18 1.49 -39.50
N VAL A 18 21.21 0.73 -40.02
CA VAL A 18 20.82 -0.57 -39.45
C VAL A 18 21.99 -1.56 -39.48
N ASP A 19 22.76 -1.61 -40.56
CA ASP A 19 23.89 -2.52 -40.68
C ASP A 19 25.05 -2.14 -39.74
N HIS A 20 25.33 -0.84 -39.55
CA HIS A 20 26.28 -0.41 -38.51
C HIS A 20 25.83 -0.79 -37.10
N VAL A 21 24.54 -0.65 -36.79
CA VAL A 21 24.01 -1.05 -35.47
C VAL A 21 24.10 -2.57 -35.25
N LYS A 22 23.94 -3.38 -36.30
CA LYS A 22 24.17 -4.85 -36.22
C LYS A 22 25.64 -5.17 -35.93
N VAL A 23 26.58 -4.50 -36.57
CA VAL A 23 28.01 -4.68 -36.28
C VAL A 23 28.34 -4.29 -34.84
N LEU A 24 27.75 -3.19 -34.34
CA LEU A 24 27.93 -2.74 -32.95
C LEU A 24 27.28 -3.66 -31.92
N ARG A 25 26.19 -4.36 -32.29
CA ARG A 25 25.54 -5.37 -31.44
C ARG A 25 26.48 -6.52 -31.13
N ASP A 26 27.24 -6.95 -32.12
CA ASP A 26 28.14 -8.10 -32.03
C ASP A 26 29.55 -7.71 -31.55
N SER A 27 29.73 -6.47 -31.08
CA SER A 27 30.97 -5.96 -30.50
C SER A 27 31.26 -6.54 -29.11
N GLU A 28 32.54 -6.77 -28.81
CA GLU A 28 33.02 -7.24 -27.50
C GLU A 28 32.86 -6.21 -26.37
N ILE A 29 32.61 -4.94 -26.70
CA ILE A 29 32.41 -3.87 -25.72
C ILE A 29 30.99 -3.96 -25.14
N ARG A 30 30.86 -4.52 -23.93
CA ARG A 30 29.58 -4.77 -23.25
C ARG A 30 28.64 -3.56 -23.23
N GLY A 31 29.16 -2.35 -23.02
CA GLY A 31 28.34 -1.13 -22.99
C GLY A 31 27.73 -0.78 -24.35
N VAL A 32 28.53 -0.89 -25.42
CA VAL A 32 28.11 -0.58 -26.79
C VAL A 32 27.17 -1.66 -27.33
N SER A 33 27.49 -2.93 -27.09
CA SER A 33 26.62 -4.06 -27.45
C SER A 33 25.25 -3.95 -26.79
N LYS A 34 25.18 -3.61 -25.49
CA LYS A 34 23.89 -3.45 -24.78
C LYS A 34 23.05 -2.29 -25.34
N MET A 35 23.69 -1.18 -25.70
CA MET A 35 22.99 -0.05 -26.35
C MET A 35 22.50 -0.42 -27.75
N ALA A 36 23.32 -1.07 -28.56
CA ALA A 36 22.96 -1.54 -29.89
C ALA A 36 21.82 -2.57 -29.86
N HIS A 37 21.79 -3.48 -28.88
CA HIS A 37 20.66 -4.38 -28.64
C HIS A 37 19.35 -3.62 -28.37
N GLY A 38 19.39 -2.58 -27.54
CA GLY A 38 18.21 -1.75 -27.24
C GLY A 38 17.69 -0.99 -28.46
N ILE A 39 18.60 -0.48 -29.30
CA ILE A 39 18.25 0.19 -30.56
C ILE A 39 17.62 -0.81 -31.53
N MET A 40 18.21 -1.99 -31.72
CA MET A 40 17.66 -3.05 -32.58
C MET A 40 16.29 -3.54 -32.10
N TRP A 41 16.08 -3.69 -30.80
CA TRP A 41 14.76 -4.06 -30.24
C TRP A 41 13.68 -3.04 -30.61
N LYS A 42 14.03 -1.76 -30.56
CA LYS A 42 13.10 -0.66 -30.90
C LYS A 42 12.84 -0.58 -32.40
N ILE A 43 13.83 -0.91 -33.22
CA ILE A 43 13.72 -0.95 -34.68
C ILE A 43 12.98 -2.19 -35.15
N GLU A 44 13.22 -3.39 -34.64
CA GLU A 44 12.68 -4.64 -35.21
C GLU A 44 11.65 -5.36 -34.33
N GLY A 45 11.70 -5.18 -33.02
CA GLY A 45 10.94 -5.97 -32.04
C GLY A 45 9.58 -5.38 -31.65
N GLU A 46 9.46 -4.05 -31.60
CA GLU A 46 8.28 -3.39 -31.02
C GLU A 46 6.99 -3.63 -31.81
N GLU A 47 7.05 -3.71 -33.14
CA GLU A 47 5.85 -3.96 -33.96
C GLU A 47 5.49 -5.44 -34.09
N LYS A 48 6.48 -6.33 -34.14
CA LYS A 48 6.23 -7.78 -34.11
C LYS A 48 5.61 -8.22 -32.77
N PHE A 49 5.98 -7.53 -31.69
CA PHE A 49 5.39 -7.76 -30.37
C PHE A 49 3.94 -7.25 -30.30
N LYS A 50 3.66 -6.04 -30.80
CA LYS A 50 2.29 -5.50 -30.89
C LYS A 50 1.36 -6.35 -31.75
N GLN A 51 1.82 -6.82 -32.91
CA GLN A 51 1.04 -7.72 -33.77
C GLN A 51 0.74 -9.06 -33.10
N LYS A 52 1.69 -9.63 -32.35
CA LYS A 52 1.46 -10.86 -31.57
C LYS A 52 0.49 -10.67 -30.41
N GLU A 53 0.53 -9.51 -29.76
CA GLU A 53 -0.42 -9.16 -28.69
C GLU A 53 -1.83 -8.94 -29.25
N GLU A 54 -1.97 -8.26 -30.39
CA GLU A 54 -3.25 -8.06 -31.09
C GLU A 54 -3.83 -9.38 -31.64
N GLU A 55 -3.00 -10.30 -32.15
CA GLU A 55 -3.45 -11.62 -32.60
C GLU A 55 -3.91 -12.50 -31.42
N LYS A 56 -3.22 -12.42 -30.27
CA LYS A 56 -3.67 -13.07 -29.03
C LYS A 56 -4.96 -12.46 -28.50
N ALA A 57 -5.17 -11.16 -28.66
CA ALA A 57 -6.40 -10.48 -28.27
C ALA A 57 -7.58 -10.92 -29.15
N ARG A 58 -7.42 -11.02 -30.48
CA ARG A 58 -8.47 -11.54 -31.40
C ARG A 58 -8.85 -12.99 -31.10
N LYS A 59 -7.87 -13.87 -30.85
CA LYS A 59 -8.14 -15.27 -30.48
C LYS A 59 -8.92 -15.38 -29.15
N ARG A 60 -8.65 -14.49 -28.19
CA ARG A 60 -9.40 -14.39 -26.93
C ARG A 60 -10.82 -13.84 -27.10
N GLU A 61 -11.09 -13.04 -28.14
CA GLU A 61 -12.43 -12.58 -28.47
C GLU A 61 -13.25 -13.64 -29.23
N GLU A 62 -12.62 -14.41 -30.12
CA GLU A 62 -13.25 -15.54 -30.81
C GLU A 62 -13.67 -16.65 -29.82
N ASP A 63 -12.80 -17.00 -28.86
CA ASP A 63 -13.11 -17.96 -27.77
C ASP A 63 -14.23 -17.47 -26.81
N LYS A 64 -14.44 -16.16 -26.71
CA LYS A 64 -15.54 -15.56 -25.92
C LYS A 64 -16.87 -15.63 -26.67
N ASN A 65 -16.84 -15.56 -27.99
CA ASN A 65 -18.06 -15.54 -28.81
C ASN A 65 -18.69 -16.95 -28.92
N GLU A 66 -17.88 -18.00 -29.05
CA GLU A 66 -18.36 -19.41 -29.00
C GLU A 66 -18.98 -19.78 -27.64
N LYS A 67 -18.48 -19.21 -26.54
CA LYS A 67 -19.05 -19.42 -25.19
C LYS A 67 -20.34 -18.63 -24.93
N ASN A 68 -20.62 -17.58 -25.72
CA ASN A 68 -21.82 -16.77 -25.60
C ASN A 68 -23.02 -17.37 -26.35
N GLU A 69 -22.82 -18.07 -27.47
CA GLU A 69 -23.89 -18.79 -28.16
C GLU A 69 -24.48 -19.92 -27.32
N CYS A 70 -23.67 -20.56 -26.47
CA CYS A 70 -24.13 -21.62 -25.57
C CYS A 70 -24.93 -21.10 -24.35
N LYS A 71 -24.91 -19.77 -24.08
CA LYS A 71 -25.62 -19.13 -22.96
C LYS A 71 -26.90 -18.38 -23.37
N ALA A 72 -27.09 -18.11 -24.66
CA ALA A 72 -28.24 -17.37 -25.18
C ALA A 72 -29.59 -18.11 -25.09
N ALA A 73 -29.58 -19.43 -24.81
CA ALA A 73 -30.80 -20.25 -24.81
C ALA A 73 -31.56 -20.33 -23.48
N THR A 74 -31.09 -19.70 -22.39
CA THR A 74 -31.65 -20.00 -21.04
C THR A 74 -32.27 -18.84 -20.27
N ILE A 75 -32.20 -17.57 -20.69
CA ILE A 75 -32.80 -16.49 -19.87
C ILE A 75 -33.62 -15.52 -20.74
N GLN A 76 -34.90 -15.85 -20.91
CA GLN A 76 -35.95 -14.84 -21.00
C GLN A 76 -36.64 -14.74 -19.63
N LEU A 77 -36.99 -13.50 -19.26
CA LEU A 77 -37.85 -13.09 -18.15
C LEU A 77 -37.17 -12.75 -16.80
N ALA A 78 -36.75 -11.49 -16.65
CA ALA A 78 -37.32 -10.53 -15.70
C ALA A 78 -36.44 -9.27 -15.60
N ALA A 79 -37.03 -8.11 -15.88
CA ALA A 79 -36.39 -6.80 -15.80
C ALA A 79 -36.64 -6.16 -14.42
N SER A 80 -35.56 -5.71 -13.76
CA SER A 80 -35.51 -4.55 -12.85
C SER A 80 -34.04 -4.24 -12.48
N PRO A 81 -33.65 -2.97 -12.25
CA PRO A 81 -32.25 -2.57 -12.18
C PRO A 81 -31.73 -2.62 -10.74
N GLN A 82 -30.84 -3.56 -10.42
CA GLN A 82 -29.98 -3.50 -9.23
C GLN A 82 -28.83 -4.54 -9.26
N CYS A 83 -27.67 -4.11 -8.78
CA CYS A 83 -26.44 -4.87 -8.48
C CYS A 83 -25.70 -5.52 -9.66
N ALA A 84 -24.54 -4.94 -9.99
CA ALA A 84 -23.52 -5.62 -10.77
C ALA A 84 -23.06 -6.89 -10.04
N GLU A 85 -23.22 -8.05 -10.67
CA GLU A 85 -22.70 -9.32 -10.18
C GLU A 85 -21.16 -9.28 -10.16
N ILE A 86 -20.58 -9.30 -8.96
CA ILE A 86 -19.14 -9.50 -8.77
C ILE A 86 -18.84 -10.97 -9.08
N ALA A 87 -18.01 -11.23 -10.08
CA ALA A 87 -17.51 -12.58 -10.35
C ALA A 87 -16.92 -13.20 -9.08
N PRO A 88 -17.08 -14.52 -8.83
CA PRO A 88 -16.59 -15.13 -7.61
C PRO A 88 -15.07 -14.91 -7.47
N PRO A 89 -14.59 -14.58 -6.25
CA PRO A 89 -13.17 -14.29 -6.02
C PRO A 89 -12.31 -15.48 -6.44
N GLN A 90 -11.26 -15.20 -7.20
CA GLN A 90 -10.34 -16.20 -7.76
C GLN A 90 -9.52 -16.90 -6.67
N TYR A 91 -9.20 -16.17 -5.59
CA TYR A 91 -8.38 -16.61 -4.48
C TYR A 91 -9.20 -16.61 -3.19
N ASP A 92 -8.90 -17.57 -2.31
CA ASP A 92 -9.44 -17.56 -0.95
C ASP A 92 -8.76 -16.49 -0.12
N MET A 93 -7.45 -16.27 -0.33
CA MET A 93 -6.71 -15.26 0.43
C MET A 93 -5.51 -14.70 -0.32
N MET A 94 -5.18 -13.45 -0.01
CA MET A 94 -3.94 -12.79 -0.39
C MET A 94 -3.04 -12.68 0.85
N ILE A 95 -1.75 -12.98 0.72
CA ILE A 95 -0.75 -12.68 1.76
C ILE A 95 0.00 -11.40 1.38
N SER A 96 -0.26 -10.34 2.13
CA SER A 96 0.50 -9.09 2.04
C SER A 96 1.62 -9.11 3.06
N TYR A 97 2.87 -9.07 2.59
CA TYR A 97 4.05 -9.18 3.45
C TYR A 97 5.22 -8.33 2.94
N CYS A 98 6.18 -8.06 3.84
CA CYS A 98 7.44 -7.46 3.45
C CYS A 98 8.45 -8.55 3.12
N TRP A 99 9.26 -8.33 2.08
CA TRP A 99 10.30 -9.26 1.63
C TRP A 99 11.27 -9.70 2.73
N ALA A 100 11.49 -8.89 3.76
CA ALA A 100 12.31 -9.26 4.92
C ALA A 100 11.78 -10.49 5.69
N GLN A 101 10.47 -10.80 5.59
CA GLN A 101 9.83 -11.94 6.24
C GLN A 101 9.42 -13.04 5.24
N GLN A 102 10.02 -13.05 4.04
CA GLN A 102 9.73 -14.02 2.98
C GLN A 102 9.73 -15.49 3.44
N PRO A 103 10.73 -15.99 4.20
CA PRO A 103 10.77 -17.40 4.58
C PRO A 103 9.54 -17.82 5.41
N LEU A 104 9.11 -16.97 6.36
CA LEU A 104 7.97 -17.27 7.22
C LEU A 104 6.65 -17.19 6.45
N CYS A 105 6.48 -16.18 5.60
CA CYS A 105 5.27 -16.03 4.77
C CYS A 105 5.14 -17.15 3.74
N HIS A 106 6.26 -17.63 3.17
CA HIS A 106 6.28 -18.80 2.29
C HIS A 106 5.85 -20.06 3.04
N ARG A 107 6.37 -20.28 4.26
CA ARG A 107 5.96 -21.41 5.11
C ARG A 107 4.47 -21.40 5.45
N ILE A 108 3.92 -20.22 5.77
CA ILE A 108 2.47 -20.06 6.01
C ILE A 108 1.69 -20.40 4.73
N ASN A 109 2.13 -19.86 3.59
CA ASN A 109 1.48 -20.13 2.31
C ASN A 109 1.50 -21.62 1.92
N ASP A 110 2.66 -22.26 1.99
CA ASP A 110 2.81 -23.67 1.65
C ASP A 110 1.90 -24.56 2.51
N ARG A 111 1.65 -24.16 3.77
CA ARG A 111 0.70 -24.86 4.64
C ARG A 111 -0.76 -24.64 4.24
N LEU A 112 -1.12 -23.41 3.88
CA LEU A 112 -2.47 -23.08 3.38
C LEU A 112 -2.78 -23.79 2.06
N GLU A 113 -1.82 -23.81 1.13
CA GLU A 113 -1.94 -24.53 -0.14
C GLU A 113 -2.06 -26.05 0.10
N LYS A 114 -1.33 -26.61 1.06
CA LYS A 114 -1.43 -28.03 1.45
C LYS A 114 -2.81 -28.39 2.00
N ASP A 115 -3.46 -27.47 2.69
CA ASP A 115 -4.82 -27.63 3.21
C ASP A 115 -5.90 -27.37 2.13
N GLY A 116 -5.50 -27.03 0.90
CA GLY A 116 -6.36 -26.91 -0.28
C GLY A 116 -6.85 -25.49 -0.60
N TYR A 117 -6.34 -24.46 0.09
CA TYR A 117 -6.73 -23.08 -0.15
C TYR A 117 -6.00 -22.47 -1.35
N LYS A 118 -6.72 -21.64 -2.12
CA LYS A 118 -6.10 -20.84 -3.19
C LYS A 118 -5.55 -19.55 -2.61
N VAL A 119 -4.23 -19.46 -2.51
CA VAL A 119 -3.57 -18.29 -1.94
C VAL A 119 -2.81 -17.53 -3.02
N TRP A 120 -2.97 -16.21 -3.02
CA TRP A 120 -2.10 -15.32 -3.78
C TRP A 120 -0.94 -14.85 -2.90
N LEU A 121 0.28 -15.05 -3.39
CA LEU A 121 1.51 -14.64 -2.73
C LEU A 121 2.51 -14.16 -3.79
N ASP A 122 3.05 -12.96 -3.61
CA ASP A 122 4.14 -12.44 -4.43
C ASP A 122 5.42 -13.24 -4.17
N ARG A 123 5.69 -14.28 -4.96
CA ARG A 123 6.90 -15.14 -4.84
C ARG A 123 8.06 -14.67 -5.72
N ASP A 124 7.77 -14.05 -6.86
CA ASP A 124 8.75 -13.62 -7.85
C ASP A 124 8.79 -12.10 -7.89
N GLU A 125 9.97 -11.50 -7.70
CA GLU A 125 10.21 -10.05 -7.72
C GLU A 125 9.43 -9.39 -8.87
N MET A 126 8.24 -8.84 -8.57
CA MET A 126 7.34 -8.35 -9.62
C MET A 126 8.04 -7.20 -10.35
N ARG A 127 8.48 -7.46 -11.59
CA ARG A 127 9.06 -6.45 -12.48
C ARG A 127 7.96 -5.90 -13.38
N GLY A 128 7.45 -4.71 -13.08
CA GLY A 128 6.42 -4.07 -13.89
C GLY A 128 5.42 -3.25 -13.07
N SER A 129 4.14 -3.30 -13.45
CA SER A 129 3.03 -2.63 -12.74
C SER A 129 2.68 -3.36 -11.44
N ILE A 130 3.63 -3.38 -10.50
CA ILE A 130 3.52 -3.88 -9.12
C ILE A 130 2.15 -3.50 -8.52
N ILE A 131 1.74 -2.24 -8.69
CA ILE A 131 0.49 -1.68 -8.16
C ILE A 131 -0.78 -2.34 -8.75
N GLU A 132 -0.83 -2.61 -10.05
CA GLU A 132 -2.02 -3.19 -10.69
C GLU A 132 -2.21 -4.65 -10.27
N SER A 133 -1.13 -5.44 -10.28
CA SER A 133 -1.17 -6.83 -9.82
C SER A 133 -1.57 -6.94 -8.35
N MET A 134 -1.10 -6.01 -7.51
CA MET A 134 -1.48 -5.94 -6.10
C MET A 134 -2.96 -5.57 -5.91
N ALA A 135 -3.46 -4.62 -6.69
CA ALA A 135 -4.87 -4.25 -6.66
C ALA A 135 -5.77 -5.42 -7.10
N GLU A 136 -5.40 -6.09 -8.18
CA GLU A 136 -6.10 -7.28 -8.69
C GLU A 136 -6.12 -8.41 -7.64
N ALA A 137 -5.01 -8.63 -6.94
CA ALA A 137 -4.93 -9.63 -5.89
C ALA A 137 -5.86 -9.34 -4.71
N VAL A 138 -5.92 -8.07 -4.26
CA VAL A 138 -6.85 -7.64 -3.20
C VAL A 138 -8.30 -7.77 -3.64
N GLU A 139 -8.62 -7.40 -4.88
CA GLU A 139 -9.98 -7.46 -5.43
C GLU A 139 -10.50 -8.88 -5.61
N ASN A 140 -9.61 -9.81 -5.99
CA ASN A 140 -9.97 -11.19 -6.28
C ASN A 140 -9.76 -12.15 -5.10
N SER A 141 -9.51 -11.63 -3.89
CA SER A 141 -9.32 -12.45 -2.67
C SER A 141 -10.44 -12.24 -1.66
N LYS A 142 -10.89 -13.32 -1.00
CA LYS A 142 -11.90 -13.21 0.08
C LYS A 142 -11.30 -12.61 1.36
N PHE A 143 -10.07 -12.99 1.68
CA PHE A 143 -9.32 -12.53 2.85
C PHE A 143 -8.01 -11.88 2.45
N VAL A 144 -7.56 -10.93 3.25
CA VAL A 144 -6.21 -10.34 3.12
C VAL A 144 -5.47 -10.56 4.43
N LEU A 145 -4.44 -11.39 4.38
CA LEU A 145 -3.55 -11.67 5.50
C LEU A 145 -2.46 -10.59 5.54
N LEU A 146 -2.47 -9.79 6.60
CA LEU A 146 -1.56 -8.67 6.80
C LEU A 146 -0.39 -9.13 7.69
N CYS A 147 0.74 -9.49 7.08
CA CYS A 147 1.94 -9.91 7.80
C CYS A 147 2.72 -8.70 8.34
N MET A 148 2.34 -8.26 9.53
CA MET A 148 2.85 -7.05 10.16
C MET A 148 4.25 -7.25 10.75
N SER A 149 5.12 -6.30 10.43
CA SER A 149 6.49 -6.19 10.91
C SER A 149 6.94 -4.73 10.88
N SER A 150 8.08 -4.42 11.49
CA SER A 150 8.68 -3.09 11.44
C SER A 150 9.08 -2.70 10.02
N ASN A 151 9.47 -3.67 9.19
CA ASN A 151 9.77 -3.45 7.77
C ASN A 151 8.50 -3.30 6.93
N TYR A 152 7.44 -4.06 7.24
CA TYR A 152 6.12 -3.90 6.64
C TYR A 152 5.59 -2.47 6.84
N LYS A 153 5.70 -1.95 8.07
CA LYS A 153 5.27 -0.58 8.40
C LYS A 153 6.06 0.51 7.64
N LYS A 154 7.30 0.24 7.25
CA LYS A 154 8.17 1.20 6.53
C LYS A 154 8.03 1.11 5.02
N SER A 155 7.49 0.00 4.50
CA SER A 155 7.35 -0.26 3.07
C SER A 155 6.17 0.51 2.49
N ILE A 156 6.43 1.34 1.47
CA ILE A 156 5.40 2.10 0.76
C ILE A 156 4.43 1.16 0.04
N ASN A 157 4.94 0.08 -0.56
CA ASN A 157 4.13 -0.89 -1.27
C ASN A 157 3.18 -1.62 -0.31
N CYS A 158 3.71 -2.12 0.82
CA CYS A 158 2.88 -2.79 1.84
C CYS A 158 1.84 -1.84 2.42
N LYS A 159 2.21 -0.57 2.63
CA LYS A 159 1.25 0.46 3.07
C LYS A 159 0.13 0.66 2.05
N ALA A 160 0.46 0.76 0.76
CA ALA A 160 -0.52 0.91 -0.30
C ALA A 160 -1.47 -0.30 -0.40
N GLU A 161 -0.97 -1.54 -0.28
CA GLU A 161 -1.82 -2.75 -0.24
C GLU A 161 -2.80 -2.71 0.93
N ALA A 162 -2.28 -2.36 2.11
CA ALA A 162 -3.06 -2.34 3.33
C ALA A 162 -4.14 -1.26 3.29
N GLU A 163 -3.81 -0.05 2.81
CA GLU A 163 -4.77 1.04 2.60
C GLU A 163 -5.80 0.66 1.54
N TYR A 164 -5.40 0.00 0.46
CA TYR A 164 -6.32 -0.44 -0.58
C TYR A 164 -7.29 -1.50 -0.06
N ALA A 165 -6.79 -2.56 0.59
CA ALA A 165 -7.61 -3.59 1.22
C ALA A 165 -8.57 -3.00 2.27
N PHE A 166 -8.12 -2.00 3.03
CA PHE A 166 -8.96 -1.30 3.99
C PHE A 166 -10.07 -0.50 3.30
N SER A 167 -9.76 0.28 2.25
CA SER A 167 -10.75 1.06 1.49
C SER A 167 -11.80 0.19 0.79
N ARG A 168 -11.39 -1.02 0.36
CA ARG A 168 -12.26 -2.02 -0.25
C ARG A 168 -13.12 -2.79 0.76
N HIS A 169 -12.96 -2.50 2.05
CA HIS A 169 -13.62 -3.22 3.15
C HIS A 169 -13.34 -4.73 3.08
N SER A 170 -12.16 -5.11 2.60
CA SER A 170 -11.73 -6.50 2.53
C SER A 170 -11.61 -7.10 3.93
N LYS A 171 -11.81 -8.42 4.06
CA LYS A 171 -11.68 -9.12 5.34
C LYS A 171 -10.20 -9.27 5.69
N ILE A 172 -9.71 -8.30 6.43
CA ILE A 172 -8.32 -8.22 6.89
C ILE A 172 -8.11 -9.11 8.13
N ILE A 173 -7.13 -10.01 8.07
CA ILE A 173 -6.66 -10.79 9.22
C ILE A 173 -5.21 -10.39 9.52
N PRO A 174 -4.95 -9.70 10.65
CA PRO A 174 -3.60 -9.24 10.98
C PRO A 174 -2.76 -10.35 11.61
N LEU A 175 -1.55 -10.54 11.09
CA LEU A 175 -0.56 -11.51 11.56
C LEU A 175 0.67 -10.79 12.08
N ILE A 176 1.23 -11.21 13.21
CA ILE A 176 2.51 -10.71 13.71
C ILE A 176 3.60 -11.69 13.22
N VAL A 177 4.54 -11.18 12.44
CA VAL A 177 5.64 -11.98 11.85
C VAL A 177 7.03 -11.50 12.27
N GLU A 178 7.09 -10.55 13.21
CA GLU A 178 8.33 -10.05 13.81
C GLU A 178 8.25 -10.11 15.34
N PRO A 179 9.30 -10.62 16.02
CA PRO A 179 9.28 -10.79 17.47
C PRO A 179 9.17 -9.47 18.21
N ASN A 180 8.35 -9.45 19.26
CA ASN A 180 8.09 -8.25 20.06
C ASN A 180 7.54 -7.06 19.26
N TYR A 181 7.00 -7.31 18.05
CA TYR A 181 6.42 -6.26 17.24
C TYR A 181 5.03 -5.89 17.74
N LYS A 182 4.81 -4.58 17.92
CA LYS A 182 3.51 -4.02 18.25
C LYS A 182 3.12 -3.01 17.18
N ALA A 183 2.01 -3.26 16.50
CA ALA A 183 1.49 -2.36 15.49
C ALA A 183 1.06 -1.03 16.14
N ASP A 184 1.44 0.07 15.51
CA ASP A 184 1.19 1.44 15.95
C ASP A 184 0.96 2.38 14.75
N GLY A 185 0.43 3.58 15.00
CA GLY A 185 0.09 4.55 13.94
C GLY A 185 -0.90 3.98 12.93
N TRP A 186 -0.63 4.17 11.63
CA TRP A 186 -1.52 3.74 10.54
C TRP A 186 -1.80 2.24 10.53
N LEU A 187 -0.78 1.41 10.82
CA LEU A 187 -0.93 -0.03 10.81
C LEU A 187 -1.72 -0.53 12.03
N GLY A 188 -1.45 0.06 13.20
CA GLY A 188 -2.23 -0.21 14.41
C GLY A 188 -3.70 0.19 14.27
N PHE A 189 -3.99 1.31 13.60
CA PHE A 189 -5.37 1.75 13.33
C PHE A 189 -6.11 0.79 12.40
N MET A 190 -5.50 0.34 11.30
CA MET A 190 -6.15 -0.58 10.36
C MET A 190 -6.35 -1.99 10.92
N ALA A 191 -5.40 -2.46 11.71
CA ALA A 191 -5.57 -3.70 12.44
C ALA A 191 -6.68 -3.56 13.50
N GLY A 192 -6.77 -2.42 14.18
CA GLY A 192 -7.86 -2.06 15.08
C GLY A 192 -8.02 -3.06 16.24
N SER A 193 -9.26 -3.35 16.60
CA SER A 193 -9.62 -4.33 17.65
C SER A 193 -9.63 -5.79 17.15
N LYS A 194 -9.06 -6.08 15.98
CA LYS A 194 -9.03 -7.44 15.43
C LYS A 194 -8.08 -8.33 16.24
N ILE A 195 -8.39 -9.62 16.28
CA ILE A 195 -7.52 -10.61 16.90
C ILE A 195 -6.29 -10.80 16.01
N TYR A 196 -5.12 -10.74 16.63
CA TYR A 196 -3.84 -10.97 15.98
C TYR A 196 -3.45 -12.42 16.13
N VAL A 197 -2.91 -13.01 15.06
CA VAL A 197 -2.24 -14.30 15.16
C VAL A 197 -0.74 -14.09 15.09
N ASP A 198 -0.05 -14.50 16.15
CA ASP A 198 1.39 -14.36 16.26
C ASP A 198 2.10 -15.59 15.67
N PHE A 199 3.01 -15.37 14.74
CA PHE A 199 3.89 -16.36 14.12
C PHE A 199 5.37 -16.08 14.40
N ALA A 200 5.70 -14.99 15.10
CA ALA A 200 7.06 -14.57 15.34
C ALA A 200 7.82 -15.57 16.24
N ASP A 201 9.02 -15.97 15.80
CA ASP A 201 9.89 -16.96 16.47
C ASP A 201 9.23 -18.32 16.77
N LYS A 202 8.14 -18.67 16.07
CA LYS A 202 7.45 -19.95 16.27
C LYS A 202 7.98 -21.03 15.33
N GLU A 203 8.54 -22.08 15.90
CA GLU A 203 9.02 -23.25 15.18
C GLU A 203 8.13 -24.47 15.44
N ASP A 204 8.16 -25.44 14.51
CA ASP A 204 7.49 -26.74 14.61
C ASP A 204 6.10 -26.74 15.29
N GLU A 205 6.00 -27.26 16.52
CA GLU A 205 4.74 -27.39 17.25
C GLU A 205 4.07 -26.04 17.57
N GLU A 206 4.87 -25.00 17.84
CA GLU A 206 4.34 -23.66 18.12
C GLU A 206 3.81 -23.01 16.85
N PHE A 207 4.44 -23.29 15.71
CA PHE A 207 3.93 -22.89 14.40
C PHE A 207 2.60 -23.57 14.12
N ASP A 208 2.47 -24.88 14.36
CA ASP A 208 1.21 -25.60 14.15
C ASP A 208 0.08 -25.07 15.07
N LYS A 209 0.40 -24.66 16.31
CA LYS A 209 -0.56 -24.01 17.22
C LYS A 209 -1.00 -22.64 16.67
N ALA A 210 -0.06 -21.80 16.24
CA ALA A 210 -0.38 -20.51 15.63
C ALA A 210 -1.21 -20.67 14.34
N TYR A 211 -0.88 -21.67 13.54
CA TYR A 211 -1.61 -22.00 12.33
C TYR A 211 -3.06 -22.42 12.62
N LYS A 212 -3.30 -23.23 13.65
CA LYS A 212 -4.68 -23.57 14.08
C LYS A 212 -5.47 -22.32 14.46
N LEU A 213 -4.86 -21.38 15.20
CA LEU A 213 -5.50 -20.11 15.54
C LEU A 213 -5.83 -19.26 14.29
N LEU A 214 -4.95 -19.25 13.28
CA LEU A 214 -5.23 -18.62 11.99
C LEU A 214 -6.45 -19.22 11.31
N ILE A 215 -6.55 -20.55 11.25
CA ILE A 215 -7.69 -21.23 10.63
C ILE A 215 -8.98 -20.97 11.42
N GLU A 216 -8.95 -20.98 12.75
CA GLU A 216 -10.10 -20.62 13.58
C GLU A 216 -10.58 -19.19 13.33
N GLU A 217 -9.64 -18.25 13.19
CA GLU A 217 -9.97 -16.85 12.89
C GLU A 217 -10.54 -16.70 11.48
N LEU A 218 -9.98 -17.38 10.49
CA LEU A 218 -10.52 -17.38 9.13
C LEU A 218 -11.95 -17.97 9.09
N LYS A 219 -12.21 -19.05 9.82
CA LYS A 219 -13.54 -19.66 9.96
C LYS A 219 -14.53 -18.70 10.64
N ARG A 220 -14.11 -18.05 11.73
CA ARG A 220 -14.91 -17.02 12.42
C ARG A 220 -15.32 -15.88 11.48
N ASN A 221 -14.46 -15.55 10.53
CA ASN A 221 -14.71 -14.51 9.52
C ASN A 221 -15.36 -15.05 8.22
N GLY A 222 -15.82 -16.31 8.19
CA GLY A 222 -16.65 -16.87 7.13
C GLY A 222 -15.90 -17.65 6.04
N LEU A 223 -14.73 -18.22 6.35
CA LEU A 223 -14.08 -19.20 5.48
C LEU A 223 -14.91 -20.50 5.47
N ILE A 224 -15.39 -20.90 4.28
CA ILE A 224 -16.14 -22.15 4.09
C ILE A 224 -15.14 -23.28 3.86
N GLU A 225 -15.25 -24.37 4.62
CA GLU A 225 -14.40 -25.54 4.44
C GLU A 225 -14.62 -26.17 3.06
N THR A 226 -13.54 -26.30 2.30
CA THR A 226 -13.49 -27.21 1.16
C THR A 226 -13.39 -28.62 1.71
N LEU A 227 -14.55 -29.29 1.85
CA LEU A 227 -14.65 -30.66 2.33
C LEU A 227 -13.83 -31.61 1.44
N GLY A 228 -12.68 -32.03 1.93
CA GLY A 228 -12.09 -33.34 1.64
C GLY A 228 -12.49 -34.31 2.75
N ASN A 229 -13.19 -35.39 2.39
CA ASN A 229 -13.67 -36.51 3.21
C ASN A 229 -13.04 -36.72 4.61
N SER A 230 -13.87 -36.75 5.67
CA SER A 230 -14.28 -38.00 6.34
C SER A 230 -15.21 -37.74 7.55
N GLU A 231 -16.43 -38.25 7.41
CA GLU A 231 -17.30 -38.90 8.41
C GLU A 231 -17.47 -38.36 9.86
N ASN A 232 -18.69 -37.84 10.09
CA ASN A 232 -19.64 -38.15 11.16
C ASN A 232 -19.14 -38.73 12.50
N LYS A 233 -19.49 -38.04 13.60
CA LYS A 233 -20.33 -38.63 14.66
C LYS A 233 -21.09 -37.58 15.47
N THR A 234 -22.40 -37.82 15.58
CA THR A 234 -23.34 -37.34 16.60
C THR A 234 -22.80 -37.68 18.01
N ASP A 235 -23.21 -37.07 19.12
CA ASP A 235 -24.57 -36.87 19.59
C ASP A 235 -24.63 -35.93 20.81
N GLN A 236 -25.85 -35.49 21.08
CA GLN A 236 -26.30 -34.64 22.18
C GLN A 236 -26.07 -35.27 23.57
N THR A 237 -25.95 -34.46 24.64
CA THR A 237 -27.01 -34.30 25.66
C THR A 237 -26.58 -33.52 26.93
N ASN A 238 -27.55 -32.75 27.39
CA ASN A 238 -27.77 -31.98 28.62
C ASN A 238 -27.13 -32.46 29.95
N GLY A 239 -26.82 -31.49 30.81
CA GLY A 239 -26.67 -31.68 32.26
C GLY A 239 -26.59 -30.35 33.01
N ALA A 240 -27.69 -29.96 33.66
CA ALA A 240 -27.86 -28.76 34.48
C ALA A 240 -26.98 -28.74 35.73
N THR A 241 -26.78 -27.57 36.35
CA THR A 241 -27.23 -27.20 37.73
C THR A 241 -26.82 -25.74 38.03
N GLY A 242 -27.70 -25.00 38.73
CA GLY A 242 -27.65 -23.56 38.99
C GLY A 242 -26.45 -23.03 39.78
N SER A 243 -26.26 -21.71 39.84
CA SER A 243 -26.92 -20.90 40.88
C SER A 243 -26.99 -19.41 40.54
N LYS A 244 -28.24 -18.91 40.58
CA LYS A 244 -28.77 -17.64 41.13
C LYS A 244 -28.18 -16.26 40.75
N PRO A 245 -29.04 -15.25 40.48
CA PRO A 245 -28.68 -13.97 39.89
C PRO A 245 -28.59 -12.80 40.89
N GLU A 246 -27.80 -11.78 40.57
CA GLU A 246 -27.98 -10.42 41.09
C GLU A 246 -28.58 -9.52 40.01
N GLU A 247 -29.66 -8.85 40.41
CA GLU A 247 -30.48 -7.92 39.64
C GLU A 247 -29.81 -6.54 39.45
N PRO A 248 -30.37 -5.70 38.56
CA PRO A 248 -29.66 -4.65 37.83
C PRO A 248 -29.89 -3.26 38.43
N THR A 249 -28.90 -2.40 38.31
CA THR A 249 -29.13 -0.95 38.40
C THR A 249 -29.45 -0.40 37.01
N LYS A 250 -30.64 0.20 36.94
CA LYS A 250 -31.29 0.87 35.80
C LYS A 250 -30.51 2.12 35.32
N PRO A 251 -30.89 2.67 34.14
CA PRO A 251 -30.00 3.33 33.19
C PRO A 251 -29.89 4.84 33.38
N ILE A 252 -28.80 5.42 32.89
CA ILE A 252 -28.71 6.86 32.60
C ILE A 252 -29.18 7.06 31.16
N GLU A 253 -30.30 7.76 31.01
CA GLU A 253 -30.88 8.19 29.74
C GLU A 253 -29.96 9.17 28.97
N PRO A 254 -30.10 9.22 27.64
CA PRO A 254 -29.24 9.96 26.73
C PRO A 254 -29.56 11.46 26.72
N THR A 255 -28.54 12.29 26.87
CA THR A 255 -28.65 13.74 26.64
C THR A 255 -28.84 14.00 25.14
N LYS A 256 -29.99 14.59 24.83
CA LYS A 256 -30.47 15.02 23.52
C LYS A 256 -29.51 15.98 22.80
N PRO A 257 -29.41 15.90 21.45
CA PRO A 257 -28.60 16.81 20.63
C PRO A 257 -29.09 18.26 20.66
N LYS A 258 -28.15 19.20 20.58
CA LYS A 258 -28.44 20.63 20.37
C LYS A 258 -28.66 20.87 18.87
N GLU A 259 -29.84 21.38 18.53
CA GLU A 259 -30.33 21.72 17.19
C GLU A 259 -29.70 23.03 16.63
N PRO A 260 -29.98 23.43 15.37
CA PRO A 260 -28.98 23.82 14.38
C PRO A 260 -28.86 25.34 14.25
N THR A 261 -27.68 25.83 13.89
CA THR A 261 -27.54 27.23 13.46
C THR A 261 -27.72 27.30 11.93
N GLN A 262 -28.61 28.22 11.53
CA GLN A 262 -29.15 28.48 10.20
C GLN A 262 -28.09 28.95 9.15
N PRO A 263 -28.46 28.99 7.85
CA PRO A 263 -27.55 28.98 6.70
C PRO A 263 -26.93 30.36 6.41
N GLU A 264 -25.66 30.36 6.00
CA GLU A 264 -25.02 31.53 5.39
C GLU A 264 -25.22 31.55 3.87
N GLU A 265 -25.73 32.70 3.39
CA GLU A 265 -25.89 33.12 2.00
C GLU A 265 -24.67 33.99 1.58
N PRO A 266 -24.51 34.33 0.28
CA PRO A 266 -23.36 34.06 -0.56
C PRO A 266 -22.14 35.01 -0.43
N GLU A 267 -21.00 34.50 -0.91
CA GLU A 267 -19.63 35.05 -0.94
C GLU A 267 -19.47 36.55 -1.26
N LYS A 268 -18.58 37.22 -0.50
CA LYS A 268 -17.90 38.45 -0.93
C LYS A 268 -16.42 38.16 -1.22
N PRO A 269 -15.83 38.78 -2.26
CA PRO A 269 -14.44 38.53 -2.65
C PRO A 269 -13.46 38.99 -1.57
N ILE A 270 -12.51 38.12 -1.22
CA ILE A 270 -11.40 38.37 -0.29
C ILE A 270 -10.52 39.50 -0.86
N VAL A 271 -10.52 40.66 -0.21
CA VAL A 271 -9.59 41.76 -0.52
C VAL A 271 -8.23 41.42 0.09
N SER A 272 -7.19 41.35 -0.75
CA SER A 272 -5.83 40.99 -0.33
C SER A 272 -5.18 42.10 0.52
N THR A 273 -5.11 41.92 1.83
CA THR A 273 -4.40 42.81 2.78
C THR A 273 -2.93 42.42 2.99
N LYS A 274 -2.52 41.22 2.51
CA LYS A 274 -1.18 40.62 2.64
C LYS A 274 -0.72 40.48 4.10
N GLU A 275 -1.66 40.25 5.01
CA GLU A 275 -1.39 40.16 6.45
C GLU A 275 -0.48 38.98 6.79
N TYR A 276 -0.48 37.93 5.95
CA TYR A 276 0.42 36.80 6.06
C TYR A 276 1.92 37.19 6.06
N LEU A 277 2.29 38.36 5.51
CA LEU A 277 3.68 38.85 5.52
C LEU A 277 4.16 39.27 6.93
N ASN A 278 3.24 39.52 7.86
CA ASN A 278 3.58 39.80 9.25
C ASN A 278 4.09 38.55 9.99
N PHE A 279 3.90 37.37 9.39
CA PHE A 279 4.30 36.08 9.93
C PHE A 279 5.42 35.48 9.08
N PRO A 280 6.65 35.41 9.58
CA PRO A 280 7.81 34.99 8.79
C PRO A 280 7.77 33.50 8.42
N GLU A 281 7.08 32.69 9.21
CA GLU A 281 6.94 31.25 9.00
C GLU A 281 5.50 30.88 8.71
N ALA A 282 5.33 29.98 7.72
CA ALA A 282 4.03 29.44 7.35
C ALA A 282 3.38 28.67 8.49
N SER A 283 4.13 28.15 9.46
CA SER A 283 3.59 27.48 10.66
C SER A 283 2.68 28.39 11.50
N MET A 284 2.85 29.72 11.38
CA MET A 284 2.06 30.71 12.12
C MET A 284 0.84 31.22 11.32
N TRP A 285 0.60 30.68 10.12
CA TRP A 285 -0.47 31.14 9.24
C TRP A 285 -1.81 30.53 9.63
N SER A 286 -2.84 31.37 9.71
CA SER A 286 -4.23 30.92 9.77
C SER A 286 -4.71 30.51 8.38
N ASN A 287 -5.87 29.88 8.31
CA ASN A 287 -6.52 29.56 7.05
C ASN A 287 -6.69 30.79 6.12
N GLN A 288 -7.07 31.95 6.70
CA GLN A 288 -7.19 33.21 5.97
C GLN A 288 -5.83 33.66 5.38
N HIS A 289 -4.75 33.54 6.14
CA HIS A 289 -3.40 33.87 5.67
C HIS A 289 -2.95 32.96 4.53
N VAL A 290 -3.34 31.67 4.54
CA VAL A 290 -3.07 30.73 3.45
C VAL A 290 -3.79 31.16 2.17
N LEU A 291 -5.07 31.52 2.25
CA LEU A 291 -5.85 31.96 1.09
C LEU A 291 -5.33 33.29 0.51
N GLU A 292 -4.95 34.22 1.38
CA GLU A 292 -4.29 35.46 0.96
C GLU A 292 -2.96 35.21 0.26
N PHE A 293 -2.15 34.29 0.78
CA PHE A 293 -0.89 33.90 0.15
C PHE A 293 -1.11 33.29 -1.23
N LEU A 294 -2.05 32.35 -1.37
CA LEU A 294 -2.35 31.71 -2.66
C LEU A 294 -2.83 32.73 -3.69
N THR A 295 -3.70 33.65 -3.27
CA THR A 295 -4.21 34.73 -4.12
C THR A 295 -3.10 35.72 -4.52
N ASP A 296 -2.30 36.22 -3.56
CA ASP A 296 -1.18 37.14 -3.84
C ASP A 296 -0.12 36.52 -4.76
N LYS A 297 0.11 35.20 -4.63
CA LYS A 297 1.06 34.47 -5.45
C LYS A 297 0.50 33.99 -6.78
N LYS A 298 -0.76 34.30 -7.13
CA LYS A 298 -1.42 33.82 -8.37
C LYS A 298 -1.45 32.29 -8.44
N LEU A 299 -1.83 31.66 -7.35
CA LEU A 299 -1.96 30.21 -7.18
C LEU A 299 -3.44 29.83 -7.01
N ASP A 300 -4.34 30.56 -7.67
CA ASP A 300 -5.79 30.47 -7.48
C ASP A 300 -6.35 29.07 -7.74
N GLN A 301 -5.71 28.29 -8.63
CA GLN A 301 -6.07 26.90 -8.91
C GLN A 301 -5.90 25.96 -7.70
N LEU A 302 -5.10 26.34 -6.70
CA LEU A 302 -4.91 25.57 -5.46
C LEU A 302 -5.91 25.94 -4.37
N ILE A 303 -6.66 27.04 -4.52
CA ILE A 303 -7.62 27.52 -3.51
C ILE A 303 -8.64 26.43 -3.16
N PRO A 304 -9.29 25.72 -4.10
CA PRO A 304 -10.31 24.72 -3.77
C PRO A 304 -9.79 23.51 -2.98
N ILE A 305 -8.48 23.27 -3.01
CA ILE A 305 -7.83 22.16 -2.30
C ILE A 305 -7.29 22.62 -0.95
N CYS A 306 -6.79 23.85 -0.90
CA CYS A 306 -6.21 24.44 0.29
C CYS A 306 -7.20 25.30 1.10
N GLU A 307 -8.48 25.32 0.72
CA GLU A 307 -9.50 26.21 1.30
C GLU A 307 -9.64 26.07 2.80
N ALA A 308 -9.48 24.87 3.34
CA ALA A 308 -9.58 24.58 4.77
C ALA A 308 -8.22 24.37 5.46
N MET A 309 -7.10 24.57 4.76
CA MET A 309 -5.76 24.34 5.31
C MET A 309 -5.29 25.56 6.10
N ASP A 310 -4.79 25.33 7.31
CA ASP A 310 -3.95 26.28 8.02
C ASP A 310 -2.48 26.13 7.62
N GLY A 311 -1.63 26.96 8.22
CA GLY A 311 -0.21 27.00 7.96
C GLY A 311 0.55 25.70 8.17
N GLU A 312 0.23 24.96 9.24
CA GLU A 312 0.86 23.66 9.54
C GLU A 312 0.44 22.60 8.52
N THR A 313 -0.86 22.52 8.23
CA THR A 313 -1.40 21.59 7.22
C THR A 313 -0.84 21.89 5.83
N LEU A 314 -0.66 23.18 5.49
CA LEU A 314 -0.05 23.62 4.24
C LEU A 314 1.43 23.18 4.13
N ILE A 315 2.17 23.15 5.24
CA ILE A 315 3.55 22.65 5.28
C ILE A 315 3.57 21.14 5.05
N GLU A 316 2.67 20.37 5.66
CA GLU A 316 2.57 18.93 5.42
C GLU A 316 2.20 18.62 3.96
N PHE A 317 1.28 19.41 3.41
CA PHE A 317 0.90 19.35 2.01
C PHE A 317 2.09 19.64 1.09
N TYR A 318 2.88 20.67 1.39
CA TYR A 318 4.13 20.97 0.69
C TYR A 318 5.12 19.80 0.76
N GLN A 319 5.33 19.21 1.94
CA GLN A 319 6.26 18.09 2.11
C GLN A 319 5.83 16.87 1.31
N SER A 320 4.52 16.62 1.22
CA SER A 320 3.94 15.54 0.43
C SER A 320 4.16 15.78 -1.07
N CYS A 321 3.88 16.99 -1.55
CA CYS A 321 4.14 17.39 -2.93
C CYS A 321 5.62 17.37 -3.31
N ALA A 322 6.52 17.73 -2.39
CA ALA A 322 7.96 17.71 -2.61
C ALA A 322 8.55 16.28 -2.61
N ARG A 323 7.92 15.35 -1.87
CA ARG A 323 8.36 13.94 -1.77
C ARG A 323 7.85 13.10 -2.93
N MET A 324 6.62 13.35 -3.38
CA MET A 324 5.94 12.54 -4.41
C MET A 324 5.16 13.43 -5.41
N PRO A 325 5.86 14.21 -6.26
CA PRO A 325 5.21 15.17 -7.15
C PRO A 325 4.25 14.52 -8.16
N ASP A 326 4.61 13.35 -8.72
CA ASP A 326 3.81 12.68 -9.75
C ASP A 326 2.49 12.11 -9.19
N ILE A 327 2.54 11.52 -8.00
CA ILE A 327 1.36 10.95 -7.31
C ILE A 327 0.42 12.07 -6.90
N MET A 328 0.95 13.13 -6.28
CA MET A 328 0.14 14.26 -5.83
C MET A 328 -0.51 14.97 -7.02
N TYR A 329 0.24 15.20 -8.10
CA TYR A 329 -0.31 15.78 -9.34
C TYR A 329 -1.43 14.92 -9.95
N GLY A 330 -1.24 13.59 -9.94
CA GLY A 330 -2.27 12.64 -10.37
C GLY A 330 -3.53 12.74 -9.52
N LEU A 331 -3.40 12.73 -8.19
CA LEU A 331 -4.53 12.84 -7.25
C LEU A 331 -5.35 14.11 -7.47
N PHE A 332 -4.68 15.25 -7.69
CA PHE A 332 -5.36 16.52 -7.93
C PHE A 332 -6.17 16.57 -9.23
N ASN A 333 -5.75 15.80 -10.24
CA ASN A 333 -6.31 15.87 -11.59
C ASN A 333 -7.11 14.62 -11.99
N ASN A 334 -7.36 13.68 -11.06
CA ASN A 334 -8.02 12.41 -11.35
C ASN A 334 -9.56 12.49 -11.40
N SER A 335 -10.15 13.64 -11.09
CA SER A 335 -11.61 13.85 -11.07
C SER A 335 -12.07 14.57 -12.34
N LYS A 336 -13.17 14.09 -12.95
CA LYS A 336 -13.83 14.77 -14.09
C LYS A 336 -14.49 16.10 -13.69
N GLU A 337 -14.55 16.44 -12.41
CA GLU A 337 -15.36 17.55 -11.87
C GLU A 337 -14.56 18.54 -11.00
N GLN A 338 -13.25 18.34 -10.80
CA GLN A 338 -12.41 19.27 -10.03
C GLN A 338 -11.43 20.04 -10.93
N PRO A 339 -11.02 21.26 -10.54
CA PRO A 339 -10.19 22.11 -11.38
C PRO A 339 -8.85 21.43 -11.70
N THR A 340 -8.51 21.38 -12.99
CA THR A 340 -7.23 20.84 -13.43
C THR A 340 -6.10 21.76 -12.99
N ILE A 341 -5.32 21.36 -11.99
CA ILE A 341 -4.13 22.09 -11.57
C ILE A 341 -3.06 21.92 -12.65
N SER A 342 -2.54 23.04 -13.15
CA SER A 342 -1.40 22.99 -14.06
C SER A 342 -0.13 22.58 -13.33
N ILE A 343 0.74 21.81 -13.99
CA ILE A 343 2.02 21.40 -13.40
C ILE A 343 2.89 22.62 -13.02
N ASN A 344 2.77 23.71 -13.77
CA ASN A 344 3.44 24.98 -13.49
C ASN A 344 2.92 25.62 -12.20
N THR A 345 1.64 25.47 -11.89
CA THR A 345 1.05 25.95 -10.63
C THR A 345 1.66 25.19 -9.46
N LEU A 346 1.76 23.86 -9.56
CA LEU A 346 2.35 23.02 -8.51
C LEU A 346 3.82 23.36 -8.27
N PHE A 347 4.63 23.49 -9.32
CA PHE A 347 6.02 23.92 -9.18
C PHE A 347 6.16 25.34 -8.64
N SER A 348 5.28 26.25 -9.06
CA SER A 348 5.26 27.63 -8.55
C SER A 348 4.90 27.67 -7.07
N PHE A 349 3.97 26.84 -6.63
CA PHE A 349 3.62 26.68 -5.22
C PHE A 349 4.82 26.21 -4.41
N LEU A 350 5.47 25.11 -4.82
CA LEU A 350 6.66 24.58 -4.14
C LEU A 350 7.78 25.63 -4.07
N ALA A 351 8.06 26.32 -5.18
CA ALA A 351 9.13 27.32 -5.21
C ALA A 351 8.84 28.53 -4.30
N LYS A 352 7.57 28.98 -4.23
CA LYS A 352 7.18 30.19 -3.49
C LYS A 352 7.02 29.91 -1.99
N LEU A 353 6.42 28.79 -1.60
CA LEU A 353 6.20 28.44 -0.20
C LEU A 353 7.50 28.06 0.52
N LYS A 354 8.51 27.55 -0.21
CA LYS A 354 9.82 27.19 0.35
C LYS A 354 10.48 28.28 1.20
N LYS A 355 10.19 29.56 0.93
CA LYS A 355 10.75 30.72 1.65
C LYS A 355 10.16 30.93 3.05
N TYR A 356 9.03 30.30 3.33
CA TYR A 356 8.27 30.45 4.57
C TYR A 356 8.31 29.16 5.42
N LEU A 357 9.11 28.17 5.03
CA LEU A 357 9.22 26.92 5.78
C LEU A 357 10.11 27.13 7.02
N PRO A 358 9.82 26.41 8.12
CA PRO A 358 10.67 26.44 9.30
C PRO A 358 12.09 25.95 8.96
N PRO A 359 13.13 26.47 9.64
CA PRO A 359 14.49 26.02 9.44
C PRO A 359 14.60 24.52 9.69
N LYS A 360 15.36 23.81 8.84
CA LYS A 360 15.58 22.37 9.02
C LYS A 360 16.24 22.13 10.38
N PRO A 361 15.74 21.21 11.22
CA PRO A 361 16.38 20.91 12.49
C PRO A 361 17.80 20.39 12.23
N GLU A 362 18.78 20.97 12.91
CA GLU A 362 20.16 20.49 12.86
C GLU A 362 20.21 19.02 13.32
N ARG A 363 20.79 18.16 12.49
CA ARG A 363 21.05 16.76 12.89
C ARG A 363 22.07 16.76 14.02
N LYS A 364 21.61 16.65 15.26
CA LYS A 364 22.46 16.27 16.39
C LYS A 364 22.82 14.79 16.22
N VAL A 365 24.02 14.54 15.71
CA VAL A 365 24.60 13.19 15.66
C VAL A 365 24.98 12.81 17.09
N TYR A 366 24.14 12.03 17.76
CA TYR A 366 24.52 11.41 19.02
C TYR A 366 25.40 10.20 18.69
N PHE A 367 26.71 10.34 18.92
CA PHE A 367 27.61 9.18 18.97
C PHE A 367 27.21 8.34 20.19
N GLN A 368 26.59 7.19 19.94
CA GLN A 368 26.31 6.19 20.97
C GLN A 368 27.65 5.62 21.45
N TYR A 369 27.98 5.89 22.72
CA TYR A 369 29.19 5.40 23.38
C TYR A 369 29.21 3.86 23.47
N ASN A 370 30.41 3.32 23.31
CA ASN A 370 30.80 1.91 23.37
C ASN A 370 30.12 1.11 24.50
N PHE A 371 29.54 -0.04 24.13
CA PHE A 371 29.28 -1.14 25.07
C PHE A 371 30.63 -1.70 25.55
N VAL A 372 30.98 -1.42 26.80
CA VAL A 372 32.05 -2.13 27.52
C VAL A 372 31.42 -3.39 28.12
N TYR A 373 31.77 -4.56 27.57
CA TYR A 373 31.46 -5.84 28.20
C TYR A 373 32.12 -5.95 29.58
N PRO A 374 31.46 -6.47 30.61
CA PRO A 374 32.12 -6.76 31.88
C PRO A 374 33.12 -7.93 31.71
N PRO A 375 34.31 -7.88 32.33
CA PRO A 375 35.29 -8.95 32.20
C PRO A 375 34.82 -10.21 32.94
N SER A 376 35.00 -11.36 32.29
CA SER A 376 34.74 -12.69 32.81
C SER A 376 35.60 -12.98 34.05
N ASN A 377 34.96 -13.41 35.15
CA ASN A 377 35.65 -13.99 36.29
C ASN A 377 36.46 -15.23 35.86
N LYS A 378 37.78 -15.12 35.89
CA LYS A 378 38.67 -16.28 36.01
C LYS A 378 39.34 -16.22 37.37
N ALA A 379 39.02 -17.19 38.20
CA ALA A 379 39.70 -17.50 39.44
C ALA A 379 41.06 -18.11 39.10
N GLU A 380 42.15 -17.45 39.49
CA GLU A 380 43.47 -18.07 39.62
C GLU A 380 44.11 -17.64 40.94
N THR A 381 44.07 -18.60 41.86
CA THR A 381 45.01 -18.97 42.93
C THR A 381 46.20 -18.06 43.25
N GLU A 382 46.29 -17.78 44.55
CA GLU A 382 47.43 -17.35 45.38
C GLU A 382 48.83 -17.71 44.87
N ILE A 383 49.76 -16.74 44.89
CA ILE A 383 51.12 -16.93 45.46
C ILE A 383 51.56 -15.65 46.17
N THR A 384 51.99 -15.84 47.41
CA THR A 384 52.56 -14.91 48.38
C THR A 384 53.96 -14.41 47.99
N SER A 385 54.28 -13.13 48.22
CA SER A 385 55.56 -12.72 48.86
C SER A 385 55.55 -11.22 49.20
N GLY A 386 55.96 -10.89 50.43
CA GLY A 386 55.97 -9.53 50.95
C GLY A 386 57.31 -8.81 50.83
N LYS A 387 57.29 -7.49 51.11
CA LYS A 387 58.33 -6.65 51.76
C LYS A 387 57.81 -5.20 51.84
N LYS A 388 57.39 -4.75 53.03
CA LYS A 388 58.11 -3.86 53.98
C LYS A 388 58.46 -2.44 53.45
N LYS A 389 57.64 -1.45 53.85
CA LYS A 389 57.91 -0.21 54.66
C LYS A 389 59.28 0.50 54.56
N PRO A 390 59.33 1.84 54.78
CA PRO A 390 59.08 2.47 56.10
C PRO A 390 57.67 3.03 56.31
#